data_AF-A0A392QM87-F1
#
_entry.id   AF-A0A392QM87-F1
#
_cell.length_a   1.000
_cell.length_b   1.000
_cell.length_c   1.000
_cell.angle_alpha   90.00
_cell.angle_beta   90.00
_cell.angle_gamma   90.00
#
_symmetry.space_group_name_H-M   'P 1'
#
loop_
_entity.id
_entity.type
_entity.pdbx_description
1 polymer ?
#
loop_
_entity_poly.entity_id
_entity_poly.type
_entity_poly.pdbx_seq_one_letter_code
_entity_poly.pdbx_strand_id
1 'polypeptide(L)' 'MESNKGYGDFIFLQPRNLAVGKLTSYASGRNQSEHFGLGYIKRQAASEGDSVIVGDNISGTVVEV' A
#
# COMPACT_ATOMS: atom_id res chain seq x y z
N MET A 1 15.49 6.89 11.10
CA MET A 1 14.36 6.04 10.71
C MET A 1 13.17 6.49 11.53
N GLU A 2 12.40 7.43 10.99
CA GLU A 2 11.25 7.97 11.71
C GLU A 2 10.10 6.96 11.60
N SER A 3 9.82 6.28 12.71
CA SER A 3 8.63 5.46 12.86
C SER A 3 7.43 6.42 12.98
N ASN A 4 6.81 6.74 11.85
CA ASN A 4 5.53 7.42 11.84
C ASN A 4 4.46 6.45 12.33
N LYS A 5 4.23 6.47 13.64
CA LYS A 5 3.08 5.83 14.29
C LYS A 5 1.86 6.71 14.05
N GLY A 6 1.04 6.39 13.04
CA GLY A 6 -0.19 7.13 12.80
C GLY A 6 -1.13 6.40 11.88
N TYR A 7 -2.16 5.76 12.48
CA TYR A 7 -3.26 5.03 11.84
C TYR A 7 -2.83 3.80 11.02
N GLY A 8 -3.59 2.70 11.15
CA GLY A 8 -3.23 1.47 10.46
C GLY A 8 -3.23 1.71 8.96
N ASP A 9 -2.07 1.61 8.33
CA ASP A 9 -1.90 1.75 6.88
C ASP A 9 -2.68 0.65 6.16
N PHE A 10 -3.98 0.86 5.95
CA PHE A 10 -4.82 -0.06 5.20
C PHE A 10 -4.58 0.13 3.71
N ILE A 11 -4.68 -0.97 2.98
CA ILE A 11 -4.60 -0.99 1.52
C ILE A 11 -6.04 -1.05 1.00
N PHE A 12 -6.44 -0.06 0.22
CA PHE A 12 -7.77 0.07 -0.35
C PHE A 12 -7.75 -0.19 -1.86
N LEU A 13 -8.58 -1.10 -2.34
CA LEU A 13 -8.69 -1.40 -3.78
C LEU A 13 -9.60 -0.39 -4.49
N GLN A 14 -9.11 0.20 -5.57
CA GLN A 14 -9.88 1.09 -6.44
C GLN A 14 -10.64 0.29 -7.53
N PRO A 15 -11.80 0.78 -8.01
CA PRO A 15 -12.52 2.00 -7.59
C PRO A 15 -13.44 1.78 -6.38
N ARG A 16 -13.43 0.58 -5.79
CA ARG A 16 -14.41 0.16 -4.77
C ARG A 16 -14.15 0.73 -3.38
N ASN A 17 -12.97 1.29 -3.15
CA ASN A 17 -12.47 1.75 -1.85
C ASN A 17 -12.60 0.69 -0.73
N LEU A 18 -12.35 -0.58 -1.09
CA LEU A 18 -12.47 -1.71 -0.17
C LEU A 18 -11.13 -1.98 0.52
N ALA A 19 -11.11 -2.06 1.85
CA ALA A 19 -9.91 -2.47 2.57
C ALA A 19 -9.59 -3.95 2.29
N VAL A 20 -8.50 -4.19 1.55
CA VAL A 20 -8.08 -5.53 1.09
C VAL A 20 -6.85 -6.05 1.84
N GLY A 21 -6.16 -5.18 2.56
CA GLY A 21 -4.89 -5.51 3.18
C GLY A 21 -4.41 -4.48 4.19
N LYS A 22 -3.20 -4.74 4.72
CA LYS A 22 -2.51 -3.86 5.65
C LYS A 22 -1.04 -3.76 5.26
N LEU A 23 -0.53 -2.54 5.18
CA LEU A 23 0.88 -2.24 5.06
C LEU A 23 1.60 -2.58 6.35
N THR A 24 2.76 -3.20 6.23
CA THR A 24 3.61 -3.60 7.36
C THR A 24 4.92 -2.85 7.39
N SER A 25 5.40 -2.39 6.24
CA SER A 25 6.60 -1.58 6.15
C SER A 25 6.52 -0.61 4.99
N TYR A 26 7.09 0.57 5.20
CA TYR A 26 7.15 1.64 4.22
C TYR A 26 8.57 2.20 4.19
N ALA A 27 9.09 2.41 2.99
CA ALA A 27 10.39 3.02 2.76
C ALA A 27 10.28 4.02 1.61
N SER A 28 10.84 5.21 1.82
CA SER A 28 11.14 6.13 0.72
C SER A 28 12.48 5.73 0.09
N GLY A 29 12.53 5.63 -1.23
CA GLY A 29 13.74 5.40 -2.01
C GLY A 29 14.76 6.54 -1.87
N ARG A 30 15.96 6.35 -2.43
CA ARG A 30 17.08 7.33 -2.36
C ARG A 30 16.72 8.68 -2.97
N ASN A 31 15.84 8.68 -3.98
CA ASN A 31 15.20 9.88 -4.48
C ASN A 31 13.81 9.91 -3.84
N GLN A 32 13.48 11.00 -3.15
CA GLN A 32 12.20 11.19 -2.43
C GLN A 32 10.94 11.03 -3.30
N SER A 33 11.09 10.79 -4.61
CA SER A 33 10.02 10.50 -5.57
C SER A 33 9.58 9.03 -5.59
N GLU A 34 10.34 8.10 -5.01
CA GLU A 34 9.99 6.68 -5.02
C GLU A 34 9.55 6.23 -3.63
N HIS A 35 8.32 5.73 -3.52
CA HIS A 35 7.77 5.22 -2.26
C HIS A 35 7.49 3.73 -2.43
N PHE A 36 8.15 2.90 -1.63
CA PHE A 36 7.98 1.46 -1.61
C PHE A 36 7.27 1.04 -0.34
N GLY A 37 6.18 0.30 -0.49
CA GLY A 37 5.43 -0.28 0.60
C GLY A 37 5.39 -1.79 0.48
N LEU A 38 5.59 -2.51 1.58
CA LEU A 38 5.28 -3.93 1.67
C LEU A 38 4.10 -4.11 2.62
N GLY A 39 3.18 -4.97 2.23
CA GLY A 39 2.00 -5.28 3.01
C GLY A 39 1.40 -6.60 2.60
N TYR A 40 0.50 -7.09 3.44
CA TYR A 40 -0.27 -8.28 3.15
C TYR A 40 -1.60 -7.88 2.54
N ILE A 41 -1.93 -8.48 1.39
CA ILE A 41 -3.22 -8.36 0.74
C ILE A 41 -3.90 -9.73 0.77
N LYS A 42 -5.20 -9.77 1.03
CA LYS A 42 -5.97 -11.01 0.88
C LYS A 42 -5.89 -11.46 -0.58
N ARG A 43 -5.42 -12.69 -0.81
CA ARG A 43 -5.18 -13.25 -2.16
C ARG A 43 -6.37 -13.17 -3.12
N GLN A 44 -7.60 -13.21 -2.62
CA GLN A 44 -8.82 -13.12 -3.45
C GLN A 44 -9.33 -11.68 -3.63
N ALA A 45 -8.68 -10.71 -2.98
CA ALA A 45 -9.16 -9.34 -2.90
C ALA A 45 -8.43 -8.39 -3.85
N ALA A 46 -7.22 -8.72 -4.30
CA ALA A 46 -6.52 -7.98 -5.35
C ALA A 46 -5.58 -8.93 -6.12
N SER A 47 -5.34 -8.61 -7.38
CA SER A 47 -4.39 -9.29 -8.27
C SER A 47 -3.23 -8.35 -8.63
N GLU A 48 -2.15 -8.91 -9.16
CA GLU A 48 -1.07 -8.10 -9.75
C GLU A 48 -1.63 -7.13 -10.81
N GLY A 49 -1.15 -5.89 -10.80
CA GLY A 49 -1.61 -4.83 -11.71
C GLY A 49 -2.80 -4.02 -11.19
N ASP A 50 -3.47 -4.45 -10.12
CA ASP A 50 -4.56 -3.68 -9.53
C ASP A 50 -4.06 -2.36 -8.90
N SER A 51 -4.85 -1.30 -9.05
CA SER A 51 -4.58 -0.02 -8.42
C SER A 51 -5.11 0.02 -6.99
N VAL A 52 -4.26 0.44 -6.07
CA VAL A 52 -4.58 0.55 -4.65
C VAL A 52 -4.22 1.93 -4.11
N ILE A 53 -4.93 2.34 -3.06
CA ILE A 53 -4.58 3.50 -2.24
C ILE A 53 -4.13 2.99 -0.88
N VAL A 54 -3.00 3.50 -0.42
CA VAL A 54 -2.44 3.22 0.91
C VAL A 54 -2.62 4.45 1.79
N GLY A 55 -3.22 4.25 2.96
CA GLY A 55 -3.57 5.35 3.85
C GLY A 55 -4.56 6.29 3.18
N ASP A 56 -4.28 7.59 3.21
CA ASP A 56 -5.23 8.60 2.74
C ASP A 56 -5.07 8.98 1.25
N ASN A 57 -3.85 8.96 0.70
CA ASN A 57 -3.60 9.54 -0.64
C ASN A 57 -2.46 8.90 -1.45
N ILE A 58 -1.85 7.81 -1.00
CA ILE A 58 -0.72 7.21 -1.72
C ILE A 58 -1.26 6.18 -2.71
N SER A 59 -1.27 6.51 -4.01
CA SER A 59 -1.66 5.55 -5.05
C SER A 59 -0.50 4.64 -5.43
N GLY A 60 -0.76 3.35 -5.56
CA GLY A 60 0.22 2.35 -5.99
C GLY A 60 -0.42 1.25 -6.81
N THR A 61 0.45 0.38 -7.34
CA THR A 61 0.05 -0.81 -8.10
C THR A 61 0.48 -2.05 -7.32
N VAL A 62 -0.40 -3.05 -7.25
CA VAL A 62 -0.07 -4.34 -6.65
C VAL A 62 0.95 -5.06 -7.51
N VAL A 63 2.07 -5.45 -6.92
CA VAL A 63 3.12 -6.25 -7.54
C VAL A 63 3.30 -7.51 -6.69
N GLU A 64 3.30 -8.69 -7.33
CA GLU A 64 3.64 -9.95 -6.65
C GLU A 64 5.17 -10.03 -6.51
N VAL A 65 5.66 -10.34 -5.30
CA VAL A 65 7.09 -10.45 -4.95
C VAL A 65 7.44 -11.85 -4.44
#